data_AF-A0A7V1WA73-F1
#
_entry.id   AF-A0A7V1WA73-F1
#
_cell.length_a   1.000
_cell.length_b   1.000
_cell.length_c   1.000
_cell.angle_alpha   90.00
_cell.angle_beta   90.00
_cell.angle_gamma   90.00
#
_symmetry.space_group_name_H-M   'P 1'
#
loop_
_entity.id
_entity.type
_entity.pdbx_description
1 polymer ?
#
loop_
_entity_poly.entity_id
_entity_poly.type
_entity_poly.pdbx_seq_one_letter_code
_entity_poly.pdbx_strand_id
1 'polypeptide(L)' 'MASLTMKELLEAGVHFGHQTRRWNPKMKRYIYGARN' A
#
# COMPACT_ATOMS: atom_id res chain seq x y z
N MET A 1 -15.53 -5.76 14.19
CA MET A 1 -14.12 -6.20 14.25
C MET A 1 -13.70 -6.66 12.87
N ALA A 2 -12.45 -6.40 12.45
CA ALA A 2 -11.96 -6.88 11.16
C ALA A 2 -11.87 -8.41 11.19
N SER A 3 -12.44 -9.07 10.18
CA SER A 3 -12.41 -10.53 10.01
C SER A 3 -11.10 -11.04 9.39
N LEU A 4 -10.18 -10.14 9.07
CA LEU A 4 -8.93 -10.41 8.35
C LEU A 4 -7.72 -9.93 9.16
N THR A 5 -6.65 -10.70 9.10
CA THR A 5 -5.35 -10.39 9.70
C THR A 5 -4.49 -9.56 8.74
N MET A 6 -3.51 -8.83 9.28
CA MET A 6 -2.54 -8.09 8.46
C MET A 6 -1.73 -9.01 7.54
N LYS A 7 -1.42 -10.23 8.00
CA LYS A 7 -0.64 -11.21 7.24
C LYS A 7 -1.37 -11.61 5.94
N GLU A 8 -2.67 -11.87 6.03
CA GLU A 8 -3.49 -12.24 4.87
C GLU A 8 -3.55 -11.11 3.83
N LEU A 9 -3.61 -9.84 4.27
CA LEU A 9 -3.56 -8.68 3.36
C LEU A 9 -2.21 -8.57 2.64
N LEU A 10 -1.11 -8.83 3.35
CA LEU A 10 0.23 -8.79 2.77
C LEU A 10 0.42 -9.91 1.74
N GLU A 11 -0.04 -11.13 2.05
CA GLU A 11 0.02 -12.29 1.13
C GLU A 11 -0.82 -12.07 -0.13
N ALA A 12 -1.97 -11.39 0.00
CA ALA A 12 -2.81 -10.99 -1.14
C ALA A 12 -2.20 -9.83 -1.97
N GLY A 13 -1.10 -9.21 -1.54
CA GLY A 13 -0.39 -8.18 -2.29
C GLY A 13 -1.03 -6.78 -2.27
N VAL A 14 -1.92 -6.49 -1.33
CA VAL A 14 -2.68 -5.21 -1.32
C VAL A 14 -1.83 -3.97 -1.03
N HIS A 15 -0.60 -4.17 -0.56
CA HIS A 15 0.35 -3.11 -0.22
C HIS A 15 1.13 -2.58 -1.44
N PHE A 16 1.01 -3.23 -2.60
CA PHE A 16 1.60 -2.73 -3.83
C PHE A 16 0.76 -1.60 -4.42
N GLY A 17 1.43 -0.53 -4.82
CA GLY A 17 0.80 0.64 -5.44
C GLY A 17 1.26 0.86 -6.88
N HIS A 18 0.93 2.03 -7.41
CA HIS A 18 1.41 2.48 -8.71
C HIS A 18 2.85 3.00 -8.65
N GLN A 19 3.48 3.16 -9.83
CA GLN A 19 4.78 3.83 -9.98
C GLN A 19 4.75 5.27 -9.44
N THR A 20 5.89 5.74 -8.92
CA THR A 20 6.05 7.07 -8.27
C THR A 20 5.53 8.23 -9.13
N ARG A 21 5.76 8.20 -10.45
CA ARG A 21 5.29 9.21 -11.40
C ARG A 21 3.77 9.38 -11.48
N ARG A 22 2.99 8.40 -11.00
CA ARG A 22 1.51 8.41 -11.03
C ARG A 22 0.89 8.76 -9.66
N TRP A 23 1.70 9.07 -8.66
CA TRP A 23 1.21 9.31 -7.32
C TRP A 23 0.45 10.64 -7.20
N ASN A 24 -0.66 10.60 -6.45
CA ASN A 24 -1.33 11.82 -6.01
C ASN A 24 -0.63 12.35 -4.75
N PRO A 25 -0.17 13.62 -4.71
CA PRO A 25 0.52 14.20 -3.54
C PRO A 25 -0.26 14.10 -2.23
N LYS A 26 -1.61 14.11 -2.28
CA LYS A 26 -2.47 13.98 -1.09
C LYS A 26 -2.35 12.62 -0.40
N MET A 27 -1.82 11.60 -1.08
CA MET A 27 -1.63 10.25 -0.53
C MET A 27 -0.32 10.09 0.26
N LYS A 28 0.55 11.10 0.30
CA LYS A 28 1.88 11.03 0.95
C LYS A 28 1.84 10.51 2.40
N ARG A 29 0.81 10.85 3.17
CA ARG A 29 0.65 10.40 4.57
C ARG A 29 0.34 8.90 4.74
N TYR A 30 -0.06 8.22 3.66
CA TYR A 30 -0.42 6.79 3.68
C TYR A 30 0.60 5.91 2.97
N ILE A 31 1.46 6.51 2.13
CA ILE A 31 2.48 5.79 1.38
C ILE A 31 3.73 5.66 2.25
N TYR A 32 4.13 4.43 2.53
CA TYR A 32 5.35 4.15 3.30
C TYR A 32 6.62 4.53 2.53
N GLY A 33 6.70 4.16 1.26
CA GLY A 33 7.86 4.44 0.41
C GLY A 33 7.77 3.79 -0.97
N ALA A 34 8.81 3.97 -1.78
CA ALA A 34 9.00 3.27 -3.04
C ALA A 34 10.25 2.39 -2.93
N ARG A 35 10.17 1.16 -3.46
CA ARG A 35 11.28 0.22 -3.57
C ARG A 35 11.13 -0.54 -4.89
N ASN A 36 12.28 -0.87 -5.49
CA ASN A 36 12.47 -1.37 -6.86
C ASN A 36 12.68 -0.25 -7.88
#